data_AF-A0A962K660-F1
#
_entry.id   AF-A0A962K660-F1
#
_cell.length_a   1.000
_cell.length_b   1.000
_cell.length_c   1.000
_cell.angle_alpha   90.00
_cell.angle_beta   90.00
_cell.angle_gamma   90.00
#
_symmetry.space_group_name_H-M   'P 1'
#
loop_
_entity.id
_entity.type
_entity.pdbx_description
1 polymer ?
#
loop_
_entity_poly.entity_id
_entity_poly.type
_entity_poly.pdbx_seq_one_letter_code
_entity_poly.pdbx_strand_id
1 'polypeptide(L)' 'MFERIPFSSFGEFLNMGGYAFNVWTVYLLFVIFLLVNLLGPRRRRKQLMKELERRAVLAERQQPDSSD' A
#
# COMPACT_ATOMS: atom_id res chain seq x y z
N MET A 1 36.72 23.36 13.40
CA MET A 1 35.94 22.58 14.37
C MET A 1 34.77 21.90 13.65
N PHE A 2 35.04 20.99 12.70
CA PHE A 2 33.99 20.27 11.94
C PHE A 2 34.50 18.89 11.47
N GLU A 3 34.97 18.04 12.39
CA GLU A 3 35.39 16.66 12.02
C GLU A 3 34.81 15.61 12.96
N ARG A 4 33.49 15.41 12.90
CA ARG A 4 32.82 14.24 13.47
C ARG A 4 31.66 13.87 12.56
N ILE A 5 31.93 13.26 11.42
CA ILE A 5 30.88 12.47 10.76
C ILE A 5 30.80 11.17 11.57
N PRO A 6 29.68 10.89 12.28
CA PRO A 6 29.58 9.76 13.22
C PRO A 6 29.56 8.38 12.54
N PHE A 7 29.52 8.34 11.20
CA PHE A 7 29.52 7.12 10.41
C PHE A 7 30.52 7.26 9.26
N SER A 8 31.51 6.39 9.21
CA SER A 8 32.54 6.40 8.17
C SER A 8 32.11 5.66 6.91
N SER A 9 31.03 4.86 7.00
CA SER A 9 30.47 4.10 5.89
C SER A 9 28.96 3.87 6.02
N PHE A 10 28.32 3.58 4.89
CA PHE A 10 26.92 3.17 4.86
C PHE A 10 26.68 1.86 5.64
N GLY A 11 27.68 0.97 5.69
CA GLY A 11 27.61 -0.27 6.46
C GLY A 11 27.53 -0.04 7.97
N GLU A 12 28.30 0.92 8.50
CA GLU A 12 28.21 1.33 9.92
C GLU A 12 26.87 1.99 10.25
N PHE A 13 26.33 2.77 9.31
CA PHE A 13 24.99 3.35 9.46
C PHE A 13 23.90 2.27 9.47
N LEU A 14 24.01 1.23 8.64
CA LEU A 14 23.07 0.11 8.68
C LEU A 14 23.23 -0.72 9.96
N ASN A 15 24.45 -0.84 10.47
CA ASN A 15 24.83 -1.74 11.54
C ASN A 15 25.35 -0.99 12.77
N MET A 16 24.61 0.03 13.23
CA MET A 16 24.91 0.91 14.37
C MET A 16 25.05 0.13 15.69
N GLY A 17 26.13 -0.65 15.84
CA GLY A 17 26.60 -1.34 17.03
C GLY A 17 25.55 -1.66 18.10
N GLY A 18 24.51 -2.42 17.75
CA GLY A 18 23.46 -2.87 18.68
C GLY A 18 22.09 -2.15 18.56
N TYR A 19 22.01 -0.93 18.03
CA TYR A 19 20.74 -0.18 17.89
C TYR A 19 20.04 -0.39 16.54
N ALA A 20 20.77 -0.86 15.54
CA ALA A 20 20.25 -1.10 14.19
C ALA A 20 18.96 -1.93 14.21
N PHE A 21 18.92 -3.02 14.97
CA PHE A 21 17.77 -3.92 15.02
C PHE A 21 16.47 -3.21 15.44
N ASN A 22 16.53 -2.37 16.49
CA ASN A 22 15.36 -1.64 16.98
C ASN A 22 14.84 -0.66 15.93
N VAL A 23 15.75 0.09 15.30
CA VAL A 23 15.43 1.10 14.30
C VAL A 23 14.82 0.45 13.06
N TRP A 24 15.45 -0.59 12.50
CA TRP A 24 14.96 -1.31 11.34
C TRP A 24 13.62 -2.01 11.59
N THR A 25 13.38 -2.52 12.80
CA THR A 25 12.10 -3.13 13.16
C THR A 25 10.95 -2.12 13.08
N VAL A 26 11.14 -0.89 13.57
CA VAL A 26 10.13 0.18 13.46
C VAL A 26 9.89 0.57 12.01
N TYR A 27 10.95 0.70 11.20
CA TYR A 27 10.80 0.97 9.77
C TYR A 27 10.07 -0.16 9.02
N LEU A 28 10.35 -1.42 9.36
CA LEU A 28 9.66 -2.57 8.78
C LEU A 28 8.16 -2.54 9.11
N LEU A 29 7.81 -2.28 10.37
CA LEU A 29 6.41 -2.13 10.80
C LEU A 29 5.72 -0.97 10.06
N PHE A 30 6.40 0.15 9.89
CA PHE A 30 5.89 1.29 9.14
C PHE A 30 5.64 0.94 7.67
N VAL A 31 6.55 0.23 7.01
CA VAL A 31 6.38 -0.24 5.62
C VAL A 31 5.20 -1.19 5.52
N ILE A 32 5.04 -2.14 6.46
CA ILE A 32 3.88 -3.02 6.50
C ILE A 32 2.58 -2.22 6.63
N PHE A 33 2.56 -1.23 7.53
CA PHE A 33 1.40 -0.37 7.72
C PHE A 33 1.03 0.41 6.45
N LEU A 34 2.04 0.98 5.77
CA LEU A 34 1.86 1.64 4.49
C LEU A 34 1.33 0.68 3.42
N LEU A 35 1.88 -0.52 3.31
CA LEU A 35 1.42 -1.53 2.36
C LEU A 35 -0.03 -1.90 2.60
N VAL A 36 -0.43 -2.14 3.85
CA VAL A 36 -1.83 -2.44 4.19
C VAL A 36 -2.74 -1.27 3.81
N ASN A 37 -2.35 -0.04 4.15
CA ASN A 37 -3.13 1.16 3.82
C ASN A 37 -3.18 1.47 2.32
N LEU A 38 -2.14 1.11 1.55
CA LEU A 38 -2.07 1.36 0.12
C LEU A 38 -2.75 0.26 -0.69
N LEU A 39 -2.62 -1.00 -0.29
CA LEU A 39 -3.20 -2.15 -0.98
C LEU A 39 -4.68 -2.36 -0.63
N GLY A 40 -5.11 -2.02 0.59
CA GLY A 40 -6.51 -2.06 1.03
C GLY A 40 -7.48 -1.36 0.06
N PRO A 41 -7.32 -0.06 -0.23
CA PRO A 41 -8.20 0.67 -1.14
C PRO A 41 -8.09 0.18 -2.59
N ARG A 42 -6.91 -0.28 -3.03
CA ARG A 42 -6.74 -0.88 -4.37
C ARG A 42 -7.57 -2.14 -4.55
N ARG A 43 -7.68 -3.00 -3.52
CA ARG A 43 -8.53 -4.20 -3.56
C ARG A 43 -10.01 -3.82 -3.59
N ARG A 44 -10.42 -2.83 -2.80
CA ARG A 44 -11.81 -2.38 -2.73
C ARG A 44 -12.29 -1.73 -4.04
N ARG A 45 -11.43 -0.96 -4.70
CA ARG A 45 -11.72 -0.40 -6.04
C ARG A 45 -12.02 -1.48 -7.08
N LYS A 46 -11.26 -2.58 -7.09
CA LYS A 46 -11.50 -3.70 -8.02
C LYS A 46 -12.83 -4.40 -7.77
N GLN A 47 -13.27 -4.50 -6.51
CA GLN A 47 -14.57 -5.09 -6.17
C GLN A 47 -15.72 -4.20 -6.63
N LEU A 48 -15.62 -2.88 -6.42
CA LEU A 48 -16.63 -1.92 -6.85
C LEU A 48 -16.82 -1.90 -8.37
N MET A 49 -15.73 -1.94 -9.15
CA MET A 49 -15.83 -1.99 -10.62
C MET A 49 -16.56 -3.25 -11.11
N LYS A 50 -16.26 -4.42 -10.52
CA LYS A 50 -16.95 -5.67 -10.85
C LYS A 50 -18.44 -5.63 -10.52
N GLU A 51 -18.81 -4.94 -9.45
CA GLU A 51 -20.21 -4.84 -9.06
C GLU A 51 -20.99 -3.87 -9.96
N LEU A 52 -20.36 -2.77 -10.38
CA LEU A 52 -20.94 -1.85 -11.36
C LEU A 52 -21.19 -2.52 -12.71
N GLU A 53 -20.25 -3.33 -13.20
CA GLU A 53 -20.39 -4.07 -14.46
C GLU A 53 -21.56 -5.07 -14.40
N ARG A 54 -21.69 -5.80 -13.29
CA ARG A 54 -22.84 -6.71 -13.09
C ARG A 54 -24.17 -5.98 -13.10
N ARG A 55 -24.25 -4.79 -12.50
CA ARG A 55 -25.48 -3.98 -12.47
C ARG A 55 -25.81 -3.42 -13.85
N ALA A 56 -24.82 -2.99 -14.62
CA ALA A 56 -25.02 -2.50 -15.98
C ALA A 56 -25.64 -3.58 -16.89
N VAL A 57 -25.09 -4.80 -16.86
CA VAL A 57 -25.60 -5.94 -17.64
C VAL A 57 -27.03 -6.34 -17.24
N LEU A 58 -27.37 -6.26 -15.95
CA LEU A 58 -28.72 -6.55 -15.47
C LEU A 58 -29.72 -5.46 -15.84
N ALA A 59 -29.33 -4.18 -15.75
CA ALA A 59 -30.18 -3.05 -16.14
C ALA A 59 -30.57 -3.10 -17.63
N GLU A 60 -29.64 -3.49 -18.49
CA GLU A 60 -29.87 -3.64 -19.93
C GLU A 60 -30.81 -4.80 -20.26
N ARG A 61 -30.77 -5.89 -19.46
CA ARG A 61 -31.71 -7.01 -19.57
C ARG A 61 -33.10 -6.74 -18.99
N GLN A 62 -33.24 -5.70 -18.16
CA GLN A 62 -34.53 -5.30 -17.57
C GLN A 62 -35.27 -4.29 -18.47
N GLN A 63 -34.63 -3.85 -19.55
CA GLN A 63 -35.22 -2.99 -20.58
C GLN A 63 -35.62 -3.75 -21.87
N PRO A 64 -36.21 -4.98 -21.83
CA PRO A 64 -36.93 -5.48 -22.99
C PRO A 64 -38.33 -4.87 -22.95
N ASP A 65 -38.60 -4.05 -23.96
CA ASP A 65 -39.93 -4.00 -24.55
C ASP A 65 -41.01 -3.25 -23.74
N SER A 66 -40.88 -1.91 -23.69
CA SER A 66 -42.03 -1.01 -23.49
C SER A 66 -42.27 -0.18 -24.76
N SER A 67 -42.04 -0.77 -25.94
CA SER A 67 -42.21 -0.11 -27.23
C SER A 67 -42.81 -1.09 -28.24
N ASP A 68 -44.05 -1.49 -28.00
CA ASP A 68 -45.13 -1.55 -29.00
C ASP A 68 -46.49 -1.74 -28.30
#